data_AF-A0A929BWD6-F1
#
_entry.id   AF-A0A929BWD6-F1
#
_cell.length_a   1.000
_cell.length_b   1.000
_cell.length_c   1.000
_cell.angle_alpha   90.00
_cell.angle_beta   90.00
_cell.angle_gamma   90.00
#
_symmetry.space_group_name_H-M   'P 1'
#
loop_
_entity.id
_entity.type
_entity.pdbx_description
1 polymer ?
#
loop_
_entity_poly.entity_id
_entity_poly.type
_entity_poly.pdbx_seq_one_letter_code
_entity_poly.pdbx_strand_id
1 'polypeptide(L)'
;MNLLQEIYESMERSDLIALLAVCFAALAALYARWAATQARKANEISIQAELKPRRLSVYASVKDFLHFCSTYKTMQHLKMVQGTNDLTNEIDTFMWKVEQHGPLDMPEIENLIENARKKAWQLQRLLDRLSGPNAQPLDKEHETAEDNVYAVIEWFAAQEKGLKEMVKPYVRITQQQH
;
A
#
# COMPACT_ATOMS: atom_id res chain seq x y z
N MET A 1 43.07 -47.44 31.42
CA MET A 1 42.97 -46.50 32.55
C MET A 1 43.12 -45.10 31.97
N ASN A 2 42.09 -44.63 31.26
CA ASN A 2 40.99 -43.80 31.77
C ASN A 2 41.43 -42.43 32.34
N LEU A 3 42.09 -41.64 31.49
CA LEU A 3 42.32 -40.19 31.70
C LEU A 3 41.03 -39.43 32.07
N LEU A 4 39.87 -39.87 31.56
CA LEU A 4 38.56 -39.30 31.92
C LEU A 4 38.12 -39.63 33.36
N GLN A 5 38.68 -40.67 33.97
CA GLN A 5 38.31 -41.14 35.30
C GLN A 5 39.18 -40.47 36.38
N GLU A 6 40.46 -40.18 36.09
CA GLU A 6 41.32 -39.35 36.95
C GLU A 6 40.90 -37.87 37.00
N ILE A 7 40.39 -37.33 35.89
CA ILE A 7 39.84 -35.97 35.85
C ILE A 7 38.54 -35.88 36.65
N TYR A 8 37.73 -36.96 36.68
CA TYR A 8 36.48 -36.99 37.43
C TYR A 8 36.70 -37.10 38.94
N GLU A 9 37.74 -37.81 39.39
CA GLU A 9 38.06 -37.97 40.83
C GLU A 9 38.71 -36.73 41.47
N SER A 10 39.21 -35.78 40.67
CA SER A 10 39.90 -34.57 41.15
C SER A 10 39.04 -33.29 41.11
N MET A 11 37.80 -33.35 40.61
CA MET A 11 36.90 -32.19 40.56
C MET A 11 36.16 -31.97 41.89
N GLU A 12 36.32 -30.78 42.48
CA GLU A 12 35.46 -30.36 43.58
C GLU A 12 34.02 -30.13 43.10
N ARG A 13 33.03 -30.27 44.00
CA ARG A 13 31.60 -30.09 43.66
C ARG A 13 31.31 -28.71 43.03
N SER A 14 32.09 -27.70 43.38
CA SER A 14 32.06 -26.36 42.78
C SER A 14 32.38 -26.37 41.29
N ASP A 15 33.37 -27.16 40.87
CA ASP A 15 33.81 -27.23 39.47
C ASP A 15 32.77 -27.93 38.60
N LEU A 16 32.09 -28.94 39.15
CA LEU A 16 30.96 -29.60 38.48
C LEU A 16 29.80 -28.62 38.23
N ILE A 17 29.46 -27.81 39.24
CA ILE A 17 28.40 -26.80 39.13
C ILE A 17 28.79 -25.71 38.12
N ALA A 18 30.06 -25.28 38.12
CA ALA A 18 30.58 -24.32 37.16
C ALA A 18 30.51 -24.85 35.72
N LEU A 19 30.91 -26.11 35.50
CA LEU A 19 30.83 -26.77 34.19
C LEU A 19 29.38 -26.84 33.69
N LEU A 20 28.45 -27.25 34.56
CA LEU A 20 27.02 -27.29 34.22
C LEU A 20 26.48 -25.90 33.89
N ALA A 21 26.83 -24.88 34.67
CA ALA A 21 26.42 -23.51 34.41
C ALA A 21 26.91 -23.00 33.05
N VAL A 22 28.16 -23.33 32.66
CA VAL A 22 28.71 -23.01 31.34
C VAL A 22 27.94 -23.73 30.24
N CYS A 23 27.61 -25.02 30.42
CA CYS A 23 26.80 -25.77 29.46
C CYS A 23 25.38 -25.18 29.29
N PHE A 24 24.71 -24.82 30.39
CA PHE A 24 23.40 -24.17 30.36
C PHE A 24 23.47 -22.80 29.69
N ALA A 25 24.50 -22.00 29.98
CA ALA A 25 24.70 -20.70 29.34
C ALA A 25 24.95 -20.84 27.83
N ALA A 26 25.74 -21.83 27.41
CA ALA A 26 26.00 -22.11 26.00
C ALA A 26 24.73 -22.55 25.26
N LEU A 27 23.92 -23.43 25.87
CA LEU A 27 22.64 -23.86 25.31
C LEU A 27 21.64 -22.71 25.22
N ALA A 28 21.55 -21.87 26.25
CA ALA A 28 20.69 -20.69 26.26
C ALA A 28 21.10 -19.68 25.16
N ALA A 29 22.41 -19.45 24.98
CA ALA A 29 22.93 -18.58 23.94
C ALA A 29 22.63 -19.10 22.52
N LEU A 30 22.76 -20.42 22.29
CA LEU A 30 22.40 -21.05 21.03
C LEU A 30 20.89 -20.92 20.75
N TYR A 31 20.06 -21.17 21.76
CA TYR A 31 18.61 -21.04 21.64
C TYR A 31 18.19 -19.60 21.37
N ALA A 32 18.78 -18.62 22.04
CA ALA A 32 18.52 -17.20 21.80
C ALA A 32 18.87 -16.77 20.37
N ARG A 33 19.99 -17.25 19.81
CA ARG A 33 20.36 -17.00 18.41
C ARG A 33 19.35 -17.62 17.44
N TRP A 34 18.92 -18.85 17.70
CA TRP A 34 17.93 -19.52 16.86
C TRP A 34 16.56 -18.83 16.95
N ALA A 35 16.10 -18.48 18.14
CA ALA A 35 14.87 -17.71 18.36
C ALA A 35 14.92 -16.35 17.66
N ALA A 36 16.04 -15.62 17.71
CA ALA A 36 16.21 -14.34 17.03
C ALA A 36 16.11 -14.48 15.49
N THR A 37 16.70 -15.54 14.92
CA THR A 37 16.60 -15.79 13.48
C THR A 37 15.18 -16.21 13.06
N GLN A 38 14.49 -17.02 13.85
CA GLN A 38 13.10 -17.38 13.59
C GLN A 38 12.15 -16.19 13.75
N ALA A 39 12.36 -15.34 14.76
CA ALA A 39 11.58 -14.12 14.95
C ALA A 39 11.74 -13.15 13.77
N ARG A 40 12.95 -13.01 13.21
CA ARG A 40 13.18 -12.20 12.00
C ARG A 40 12.43 -12.76 10.79
N LYS A 41 12.54 -14.06 10.54
CA LYS A 41 11.81 -14.73 9.45
C LYS A 41 10.29 -14.61 9.62
N ALA A 42 9.79 -14.82 10.84
CA ALA A 42 8.37 -14.67 11.15
C ALA A 42 7.90 -13.21 10.94
N ASN A 43 8.72 -12.22 11.28
CA ASN A 43 8.41 -10.82 11.06
C ASN A 43 8.38 -10.47 9.56
N GLU A 44 9.35 -10.95 8.77
CA GLU A 44 9.36 -10.79 7.32
C GLU A 44 8.11 -11.43 6.67
N ILE A 45 7.74 -12.64 7.09
CA ILE A 45 6.52 -13.31 6.62
C ILE A 45 5.27 -12.54 7.04
N SER A 46 5.21 -12.04 8.28
CA SER A 46 4.09 -11.23 8.78
C SER A 46 3.93 -9.95 7.98
N ILE A 47 5.04 -9.24 7.71
CA ILE A 47 5.04 -8.03 6.89
C ILE A 47 4.50 -8.34 5.48
N GLN A 48 5.00 -9.40 4.84
CA GLN A 48 4.51 -9.79 3.51
C GLN A 48 3.03 -10.23 3.51
N ALA A 49 2.59 -10.93 4.56
CA ALA A 49 1.21 -11.34 4.72
C ALA A 49 0.26 -10.16 4.96
N GLU A 50 0.72 -9.12 5.66
CA GLU A 50 -0.04 -7.88 5.90
C GLU A 50 -0.06 -6.93 4.69
N LEU A 51 0.96 -6.95 3.84
CA LEU A 51 1.01 -6.06 2.66
C LEU A 51 -0.08 -6.38 1.64
N LYS A 52 -0.40 -7.66 1.43
CA LYS A 52 -1.41 -8.06 0.45
C LYS A 52 -2.80 -7.47 0.72
N PRO A 53 -3.42 -7.62 1.91
CA PRO A 53 -4.72 -7.03 2.17
C PRO A 53 -4.69 -5.50 2.08
N ARG A 54 -3.59 -4.84 2.50
CA ARG A 54 -3.42 -3.39 2.34
C ARG A 54 -3.39 -2.96 0.87
N ARG A 55 -2.60 -3.64 0.04
CA ARG A 55 -2.52 -3.40 -1.41
C ARG A 55 -3.87 -3.61 -2.10
N LEU A 56 -4.63 -4.62 -1.69
CA LEU A 56 -5.99 -4.87 -2.20
C LEU A 56 -6.98 -3.78 -1.77
N SER A 57 -6.89 -3.28 -0.54
CA SER A 57 -7.72 -2.16 -0.05
C SER A 57 -7.44 -0.88 -0.82
N VAL A 58 -6.16 -0.58 -1.09
CA VAL A 58 -5.78 0.57 -1.92
C VAL A 58 -6.21 0.40 -3.36
N TYR A 59 -6.07 -0.80 -3.94
CA TYR A 59 -6.61 -1.09 -5.26
C TYR A 59 -8.12 -0.81 -5.34
N ALA A 60 -8.90 -1.27 -4.36
CA ALA A 60 -10.33 -1.01 -4.30
C ALA A 60 -10.63 0.50 -4.20
N SER A 61 -9.94 1.20 -3.31
CA SER A 61 -10.11 2.65 -3.12
C SER A 61 -9.77 3.46 -4.37
N VAL A 62 -8.66 3.12 -5.05
CA VAL A 62 -8.27 3.75 -6.31
C VAL A 62 -9.29 3.44 -7.40
N LYS A 63 -9.73 2.19 -7.52
CA LYS A 63 -10.73 1.80 -8.52
C LYS A 63 -12.04 2.57 -8.34
N ASP A 64 -12.55 2.62 -7.12
CA ASP A 64 -13.81 3.31 -6.81
C ASP A 64 -13.70 4.81 -7.09
N PHE A 65 -12.55 5.43 -6.75
CA PHE A 65 -12.31 6.84 -7.03
C PHE A 65 -12.21 7.14 -8.53
N LEU A 66 -11.45 6.33 -9.29
CA LEU A 66 -11.36 6.49 -10.74
C LEU A 66 -12.74 6.34 -11.41
N HIS A 67 -13.54 5.37 -10.95
CA HIS A 67 -14.89 5.15 -11.43
C HIS A 67 -15.83 6.32 -11.11
N PHE A 68 -15.76 6.84 -9.87
CA PHE A 68 -16.51 8.01 -9.46
C PHE A 68 -16.21 9.22 -10.36
N CYS A 69 -14.93 9.50 -10.60
CA CYS A 69 -14.53 10.62 -11.45
C CYS A 69 -14.92 10.40 -12.93
N SER A 70 -14.83 9.17 -13.44
CA SER A 70 -15.20 8.86 -14.83
C SER A 70 -16.71 8.95 -15.09
N THR A 71 -17.54 8.68 -14.07
CA THR A 71 -19.00 8.75 -14.17
C THR A 71 -19.60 10.05 -13.63
N TYR A 72 -18.75 10.98 -13.17
CA TYR A 72 -19.16 12.17 -12.43
C TYR A 72 -20.17 13.04 -13.19
N LYS A 73 -19.92 13.32 -14.48
CA LYS A 73 -20.81 14.16 -15.28
C LYS A 73 -22.20 13.52 -15.45
N THR A 74 -22.24 12.20 -15.60
CA THR A 74 -23.49 11.44 -15.66
C THR A 74 -24.23 11.53 -14.32
N MET A 75 -23.53 11.29 -13.20
CA MET A 75 -24.12 11.42 -11.86
C MET A 75 -24.64 12.83 -11.59
N GLN A 76 -23.93 13.86 -12.07
CA GLN A 76 -24.36 15.26 -11.96
C GLN A 76 -25.65 15.50 -12.76
N HIS A 77 -25.74 14.99 -13.99
CA HIS A 77 -26.95 15.11 -14.81
C HIS A 77 -28.16 14.39 -14.16
N LEU A 78 -27.92 13.25 -13.53
CA LEU A 78 -28.92 12.48 -12.78
C LEU A 78 -29.23 13.05 -11.39
N LYS A 79 -28.61 14.18 -11.00
CA LYS A 79 -28.74 14.80 -9.67
C LYS A 79 -28.38 13.89 -8.50
N MET A 80 -27.50 12.91 -8.74
CA MET A 80 -26.94 12.05 -7.70
C MET A 80 -25.82 12.75 -6.91
N VAL A 81 -25.19 13.77 -7.52
CA VAL A 81 -24.25 14.70 -6.88
C VAL A 81 -24.78 16.12 -7.01
N GLN A 82 -24.64 16.93 -5.97
CA GLN A 82 -25.22 18.27 -5.84
C GLN A 82 -24.27 19.39 -6.31
N GLY A 83 -23.03 19.06 -6.68
CA GLY A 83 -22.08 20.04 -7.19
C GLY A 83 -20.64 19.65 -6.87
N THR A 84 -19.70 20.54 -7.13
CA THR A 84 -18.26 20.30 -6.99
C THR A 84 -17.78 20.08 -5.53
N ASN A 85 -18.63 20.37 -4.55
CA ASN A 85 -18.39 20.02 -3.14
C ASN A 85 -18.31 18.50 -2.94
N ASP A 86 -19.16 17.72 -3.61
CA ASP A 86 -19.12 16.26 -3.49
C ASP A 86 -17.83 15.68 -4.06
N LEU A 87 -17.35 16.25 -5.18
CA LEU A 87 -16.05 15.90 -5.74
C LEU A 87 -14.89 16.23 -4.79
N THR A 88 -14.96 17.38 -4.11
CA THR A 88 -13.94 17.79 -3.15
C THR A 88 -13.90 16.84 -1.94
N ASN A 89 -15.07 16.53 -1.38
CA ASN A 89 -15.20 15.59 -0.29
C ASN A 89 -14.69 14.19 -0.68
N GLU A 90 -14.96 13.74 -1.90
CA GLU A 90 -14.50 12.44 -2.38
C GLU A 90 -12.97 12.42 -2.60
N ILE A 91 -12.37 13.52 -3.08
CA ILE A 91 -10.90 13.67 -3.17
C ILE A 91 -10.27 13.52 -1.78
N ASP A 92 -10.78 14.24 -0.78
CA ASP A 92 -10.23 14.20 0.58
C ASP A 92 -10.42 12.83 1.22
N THR A 93 -11.59 12.22 1.03
CA THR A 93 -11.90 10.85 1.50
C THR A 93 -10.98 9.82 0.86
N PHE A 94 -10.75 9.92 -0.46
CA PHE A 94 -9.84 9.05 -1.18
C PHE A 94 -8.41 9.17 -0.66
N MET A 95 -7.89 10.39 -0.51
CA MET A 95 -6.53 10.61 0.00
C MET A 95 -6.38 10.07 1.41
N TRP A 96 -7.34 10.33 2.30
CA TRP A 96 -7.33 9.78 3.65
C TRP A 96 -7.31 8.25 3.66
N LYS A 97 -8.14 7.59 2.83
CA LYS A 97 -8.15 6.12 2.71
C LYS A 97 -6.80 5.56 2.28
N VAL A 98 -6.12 6.21 1.33
CA VAL A 98 -4.81 5.78 0.86
C VAL A 98 -3.73 6.00 1.92
N GLU A 99 -3.68 7.19 2.53
CA GLU A 99 -2.63 7.59 3.48
C GLU A 99 -2.60 6.71 4.73
N GLN A 100 -3.76 6.21 5.17
CA GLN A 100 -3.85 5.29 6.32
C GLN A 100 -3.09 3.98 6.15
N HIS A 101 -2.86 3.56 4.91
CA HIS A 101 -2.17 2.30 4.65
C HIS A 101 -0.64 2.42 4.64
N GLY A 102 -0.10 3.66 4.59
CA GLY A 102 1.33 3.91 4.51
C GLY A 102 1.94 3.53 3.16
N PRO A 103 3.29 3.49 3.03
CA PRO A 103 3.96 3.07 1.80
C PRO A 103 3.69 1.60 1.49
N LEU A 104 3.36 1.29 0.23
CA LEU A 104 2.93 -0.06 -0.19
C LEU A 104 3.96 -0.76 -1.10
N ASP A 105 5.07 -0.08 -1.39
CA ASP A 105 6.08 -0.46 -2.38
C ASP A 105 5.45 -0.70 -3.77
N MET A 106 4.52 0.19 -4.17
CA MET A 106 3.84 0.15 -5.46
C MET A 106 4.02 1.49 -6.19
N PRO A 107 5.23 1.81 -6.68
CA PRO A 107 5.57 3.14 -7.18
C PRO A 107 4.67 3.60 -8.35
N GLU A 108 4.25 2.67 -9.21
CA GLU A 108 3.32 2.96 -10.30
C GLU A 108 1.93 3.38 -9.79
N ILE A 109 1.46 2.74 -8.72
CA ILE A 109 0.16 3.04 -8.10
C ILE A 109 0.25 4.35 -7.30
N GLU A 110 1.35 4.60 -6.61
CA GLU A 110 1.61 5.85 -5.90
C GLU A 110 1.63 7.05 -6.86
N ASN A 111 2.30 6.91 -8.00
CA ASN A 111 2.26 7.90 -9.08
C ASN A 111 0.84 8.09 -9.65
N LEU A 112 0.09 6.99 -9.82
CA LEU A 112 -1.29 7.06 -10.30
C LEU A 112 -2.19 7.80 -9.30
N ILE A 113 -2.05 7.54 -7.99
CA ILE A 113 -2.80 8.23 -6.93
C ILE A 113 -2.54 9.74 -6.99
N GLU A 114 -1.28 10.15 -7.09
CA GLU A 114 -0.92 11.57 -7.17
C GLU A 114 -1.50 12.24 -8.43
N ASN A 115 -1.41 11.55 -9.58
CA ASN A 115 -1.98 12.03 -10.84
C ASN A 115 -3.51 12.09 -10.78
N ALA A 116 -4.16 11.09 -10.19
CA ALA A 116 -5.60 11.05 -10.02
C ALA A 116 -6.09 12.21 -9.15
N ARG A 117 -5.39 12.51 -8.05
CA ARG A 117 -5.66 13.70 -7.21
C ARG A 117 -5.55 14.99 -8.03
N LYS A 118 -4.45 15.18 -8.77
CA LYS A 118 -4.24 16.38 -9.60
C LYS A 118 -5.33 16.54 -10.67
N LYS A 119 -5.69 15.44 -11.35
CA LYS A 119 -6.75 15.42 -12.37
C LYS A 119 -8.14 15.64 -11.79
N ALA A 120 -8.41 15.16 -10.57
CA ALA A 120 -9.69 15.40 -9.90
C ALA A 120 -9.86 16.88 -9.50
N TRP A 121 -8.79 17.53 -9.01
CA TRP A 121 -8.78 18.97 -8.81
C TRP A 121 -8.91 19.75 -10.12
N GLN A 122 -8.31 19.27 -11.22
CA GLN A 122 -8.51 19.86 -12.55
C GLN A 122 -9.99 19.76 -12.95
N LEU A 123 -10.63 18.60 -12.77
CA LEU A 123 -12.05 18.38 -13.05
C LEU A 123 -12.93 19.34 -12.23
N GLN A 124 -12.68 19.46 -10.93
CA GLN A 124 -13.38 20.37 -10.02
C GLN A 124 -13.36 21.82 -10.54
N ARG A 125 -12.16 22.32 -10.90
CA ARG A 125 -11.97 23.68 -11.41
C ARG A 125 -12.66 23.91 -12.76
N LEU A 126 -12.66 22.90 -13.64
CA LEU A 126 -13.35 22.99 -14.92
C LEU A 126 -14.87 23.07 -14.74
N LEU A 127 -15.42 22.26 -13.84
CA LEU A 127 -16.85 22.26 -13.53
C LEU A 127 -17.30 23.58 -12.89
N ASP A 128 -16.50 24.15 -11.99
CA ASP A 128 -16.75 25.48 -11.43
C ASP A 128 -16.75 26.57 -12.51
N ARG A 129 -15.81 26.50 -13.46
CA ARG A 129 -15.72 27.44 -14.58
C ARG A 129 -16.91 27.36 -15.52
N LEU A 130 -17.36 26.15 -15.86
CA LEU A 130 -18.55 25.92 -16.67
C LEU A 130 -19.81 26.50 -16.01
N SER A 131 -19.85 26.50 -14.67
CA SER A 131 -20.97 27.06 -13.90
C SER A 131 -20.83 28.56 -13.64
N GLY A 132 -19.68 29.16 -14.00
CA GLY A 132 -19.33 30.55 -13.73
C GLY A 132 -19.28 31.43 -15.00
N PRO A 133 -18.90 32.71 -14.86
CA PRO A 133 -18.88 33.66 -15.98
C PRO A 133 -17.72 33.45 -16.97
N ASN A 134 -16.74 32.59 -16.64
CA ASN A 134 -15.52 32.35 -17.44
C ASN A 134 -15.46 30.90 -17.92
N ALA A 135 -16.20 30.58 -18.98
CA ALA A 135 -16.25 29.25 -19.60
C ALA A 135 -15.06 28.92 -20.53
N GLN A 136 -13.90 29.55 -20.33
CA GLN A 136 -12.70 29.28 -21.12
C GLN A 136 -12.04 27.97 -20.68
N PRO A 137 -11.48 27.18 -21.62
CA PRO A 137 -10.77 25.96 -21.30
C PRO A 137 -9.53 26.24 -20.44
N LEU A 138 -9.16 25.29 -19.56
CA LEU A 138 -7.91 25.39 -18.80
C LEU A 138 -6.70 25.08 -19.68
N ASP A 139 -6.88 24.12 -20.59
CA ASP A 139 -5.88 23.70 -21.54
C ASP A 139 -6.22 24.27 -22.93
N LYS A 140 -5.25 24.94 -23.54
CA LYS A 140 -5.43 25.60 -24.85
C LYS A 140 -5.52 24.61 -26.00
N GLU A 141 -5.18 23.34 -25.76
CA GLU A 141 -5.31 22.26 -26.75
C GLU A 141 -6.78 21.90 -27.04
N HIS A 142 -7.73 22.38 -26.24
CA HIS A 142 -9.16 22.12 -26.40
C HIS A 142 -9.94 23.36 -26.84
N GLU A 143 -10.91 23.16 -27.73
CA GLU A 143 -11.76 24.23 -28.26
C GLU A 143 -12.72 24.77 -27.19
N THR A 144 -13.23 23.90 -26.32
CA THR A 144 -14.17 24.28 -25.26
C THR A 144 -13.77 23.77 -23.88
N ALA A 145 -14.29 24.42 -22.82
CA ALA A 145 -14.13 23.92 -21.46
C ALA A 145 -14.85 22.57 -21.24
N GLU A 146 -15.89 22.26 -22.01
CA GLU A 146 -16.57 20.96 -21.97
C GLU A 146 -15.68 19.85 -22.54
N ASP A 147 -14.99 20.09 -23.66
CA ASP A 147 -14.02 19.14 -24.23
C ASP A 147 -12.92 18.81 -23.22
N ASN A 148 -12.48 19.81 -22.46
CA ASN A 148 -11.48 19.61 -21.41
C ASN A 148 -12.02 18.77 -20.24
N VAL A 149 -13.30 18.89 -19.90
CA VAL A 149 -13.97 18.01 -18.93
C VAL A 149 -14.04 16.58 -19.45
N TYR A 150 -14.47 16.39 -20.69
CA TYR A 150 -14.55 15.06 -21.30
C TYR A 150 -13.18 14.39 -21.38
N ALA A 151 -12.13 15.11 -21.78
CA ALA A 151 -10.77 14.59 -21.81
C ALA A 151 -10.28 14.12 -20.43
N VAL A 152 -10.60 14.87 -19.37
CA VAL A 152 -10.26 14.46 -17.99
C VAL A 152 -11.05 13.22 -17.57
N ILE A 153 -12.34 13.15 -17.89
CA ILE A 153 -13.20 11.99 -17.61
C ILE A 153 -12.71 10.73 -18.36
N GLU A 154 -12.37 10.87 -19.64
CA GLU A 154 -11.83 9.78 -20.45
C GLU A 154 -10.50 9.27 -19.91
N TRP A 155 -9.65 10.19 -19.43
CA TRP A 155 -8.41 9.80 -18.75
C TRP A 155 -8.70 8.92 -17.52
N PHE A 156 -9.66 9.29 -16.67
CA PHE A 156 -10.07 8.47 -15.54
C PHE A 156 -10.56 7.07 -15.97
N ALA A 157 -11.40 7.01 -17.00
CA ALA A 157 -11.90 5.73 -17.53
C ALA A 157 -10.78 4.85 -18.12
N ALA A 158 -9.77 5.46 -18.76
CA ALA A 158 -8.61 4.74 -19.27
C ALA A 158 -7.74 4.17 -18.13
N GLN A 159 -7.49 4.96 -17.08
CA GLN A 159 -6.76 4.48 -15.90
C GLN A 159 -7.52 3.39 -15.16
N GLU A 160 -8.85 3.49 -15.03
CA GLU A 160 -9.69 2.48 -14.39
C GLU A 160 -9.54 1.12 -15.09
N LYS A 161 -9.55 1.11 -16.43
CA LYS A 161 -9.33 -0.11 -17.24
C LYS A 161 -7.92 -0.67 -17.06
N GLY A 162 -6.90 0.19 -16.97
CA GLY A 162 -5.49 -0.19 -16.82
C GLY A 162 -5.09 -0.64 -15.42
N LEU A 163 -5.82 -0.20 -14.38
CA LEU A 163 -5.46 -0.39 -12.97
C LEU A 163 -5.23 -1.87 -12.60
N LYS A 164 -6.05 -2.78 -13.14
CA LYS A 164 -5.93 -4.21 -12.85
C LYS A 164 -4.56 -4.78 -13.26
N GLU A 165 -4.05 -4.37 -14.41
CA GLU A 165 -2.75 -4.85 -14.90
C GLU A 165 -1.59 -4.22 -14.12
N MET A 166 -1.73 -2.96 -13.66
CA MET A 166 -0.74 -2.30 -12.80
C MET A 166 -0.63 -2.96 -11.41
N VAL A 167 -1.73 -3.41 -10.82
CA VAL A 167 -1.73 -4.01 -9.47
C VAL A 167 -1.32 -5.48 -9.45
N LYS A 168 -1.55 -6.19 -10.56
CA LYS A 168 -1.24 -7.62 -10.74
C LYS A 168 0.18 -8.06 -10.29
N PRO A 169 1.29 -7.36 -10.62
CA PRO A 169 2.62 -7.74 -10.15
C PRO A 169 2.77 -7.70 -8.62
N TYR A 170 2.01 -6.85 -7.93
CA TYR A 170 2.13 -6.63 -6.49
C TYR A 170 1.23 -7.52 -5.64
N VAL A 171 0.24 -8.18 -6.26
CA VAL A 171 -0.77 -9.03 -5.60
C VAL A 171 -0.61 -10.52 -5.95
N ARG A 172 0.13 -10.84 -7.01
CA ARG A 172 0.48 -12.24 -7.34
C ARG A 172 1.43 -12.80 -6.28
N ILE A 173 0.94 -13.82 -5.57
CA ILE A 173 1.76 -14.67 -4.73
C ILE A 173 2.75 -15.37 -5.68
N THR A 174 4.04 -15.08 -5.56
CA THR A 174 5.05 -16.07 -5.92
C THR A 174 4.79 -17.25 -5.02
N GLN A 175 4.08 -18.27 -5.51
CA GLN A 175 4.11 -19.59 -4.89
C GLN A 175 5.55 -20.04 -5.03
N GLN A 176 6.38 -19.73 -4.02
CA GLN A 176 7.64 -20.41 -3.86
C GLN A 176 7.27 -21.88 -3.63
N GLN A 177 7.52 -22.65 -4.69
CA GLN A 177 7.47 -24.09 -4.73
C GLN A 177 8.20 -24.64 -3.50
N HIS A 178 7.49 -25.40 -2.68
CA HIS A 178 8.05 -26.44 -1.84
C HIS A 178 7.20 -27.70 -2.03
#